data_AF-A0A9P8M2X8-F1
#
_entry.id   AF-A0A9P8M2X8-F1
#
_cell.length_a   1.000
_cell.length_b   1.000
_cell.length_c   1.000
_cell.angle_alpha   90.00
_cell.angle_beta   90.00
_cell.angle_gamma   90.00
#
_symmetry.space_group_name_H-M   'P 1'
#
loop_
_entity.id
_entity.type
_entity.pdbx_description
1 polymer ?
#
loop_
_entity_poly.entity_id
_entity_poly.type
_entity_poly.pdbx_seq_one_letter_code
_entity_poly.pdbx_strand_id
1 'polypeptide(L)'
;MSQPLDDSPEASSSTAAEKAISTLRARLRSEDPFPPPLHASASSSEPCLKHNDIYKQLRATFSSLPGPQPAPHHTLDRGNTIMNNLAETFARSGEDAYKSAVSDIQTVHKSISGRIDAFHAESASALSDAAALYDNISYPLSRTVCHSENFPRGTIAQHLSVLKDKMDSAEKQLASLNEEWMACVDQEAKIMAVTEAVDDSDSVRETEVLVQEIDDIVRDKAAELEQMEKEYRDLLWKESQKMMQAMMAD
;
A
#
# COMPACT_ATOMS: atom_id res chain seq x y z
N MET A 1 1.58 -18.06 -41.69
CA MET A 1 0.84 -18.19 -40.42
C MET A 1 1.78 -18.85 -39.43
N SER A 2 2.40 -18.03 -38.58
CA SER A 2 3.39 -18.46 -37.59
C SER A 2 3.17 -17.62 -36.33
N GLN A 3 2.66 -18.25 -35.28
CA GLN A 3 2.64 -17.69 -33.92
C GLN A 3 4.04 -17.78 -33.31
N PRO A 4 4.44 -16.78 -32.52
CA PRO A 4 5.31 -17.00 -31.38
C PRO A 4 4.47 -16.99 -30.09
N LEU A 5 4.62 -18.06 -29.31
CA LEU A 5 4.23 -18.14 -27.91
C LEU A 5 5.10 -17.14 -27.12
N ASP A 6 4.43 -16.19 -26.47
CA ASP A 6 5.05 -15.25 -25.53
C ASP A 6 4.76 -15.76 -24.12
N ASP A 7 5.74 -16.46 -23.53
CA ASP A 7 5.75 -16.84 -22.12
C ASP A 7 6.14 -15.60 -21.30
N SER A 8 5.15 -14.96 -20.68
CA SER A 8 5.38 -13.86 -19.73
C SER A 8 5.09 -14.34 -18.30
N PRO A 9 6.05 -14.26 -17.37
CA PRO A 9 5.78 -14.59 -15.97
C PRO A 9 5.00 -13.45 -15.30
N GLU A 10 3.89 -13.83 -14.66
CA GLU A 10 3.10 -12.98 -13.77
C GLU A 10 3.94 -12.48 -12.60
N ALA A 11 4.60 -11.32 -12.78
CA ALA A 11 5.14 -10.55 -11.68
C ALA A 11 3.98 -9.79 -11.01
N SER A 12 3.38 -10.43 -10.00
CA SER A 12 2.44 -9.80 -9.07
C SER A 12 3.13 -8.63 -8.35
N SER A 13 2.93 -7.41 -8.86
CA SER A 13 3.36 -6.17 -8.23
C SER A 13 2.23 -5.70 -7.29
N SER A 14 2.36 -6.03 -6.01
CA SER A 14 1.46 -5.52 -4.97
C SER A 14 1.96 -4.16 -4.51
N THR A 15 1.27 -3.11 -4.95
CA THR A 15 1.37 -1.75 -4.43
C THR A 15 0.66 -1.66 -3.08
N ALA A 16 1.34 -2.09 -2.01
CA ALA A 16 0.87 -1.90 -0.65
C ALA A 16 1.65 -0.77 0.05
N ALA A 17 1.07 0.43 -0.05
CA ALA A 17 1.13 1.53 0.91
C ALA A 17 2.44 1.75 1.68
N GLU A 18 3.24 2.68 1.16
CA GLU A 18 4.26 3.41 1.90
C GLU A 18 3.63 4.17 3.09
N LYS A 19 3.63 3.57 4.29
CA LYS A 19 3.44 4.34 5.53
C LYS A 19 4.10 3.62 6.72
N ALA A 20 5.38 3.96 6.94
CA ALA A 20 6.08 4.05 8.22
C ALA A 20 7.61 3.84 8.06
N ILE A 21 8.30 4.76 7.38
CA ILE A 21 9.78 4.77 7.34
C ILE A 21 10.30 5.96 8.16
N SER A 22 9.91 6.07 9.43
CA SER A 22 10.32 7.21 10.28
C SER A 22 10.65 6.84 11.73
N THR A 23 11.02 5.59 12.02
CA THR A 23 11.49 5.21 13.37
C THR A 23 12.84 4.48 13.34
N LEU A 24 13.19 3.79 12.25
CA LEU A 24 14.42 3.01 12.17
C LEU A 24 15.64 3.88 11.79
N ARG A 25 15.51 4.79 10.83
CA ARG A 25 16.57 5.76 10.46
C ARG A 25 16.83 6.82 11.54
N ALA A 26 15.82 7.19 12.32
CA ALA A 26 15.97 8.14 13.42
C ALA A 26 16.79 7.56 14.58
N ARG A 27 16.65 6.25 14.87
CA ARG A 27 17.44 5.54 15.89
C ARG A 27 18.91 5.35 15.51
N LEU A 28 19.24 5.35 14.23
CA LEU A 28 20.63 5.18 13.75
C LEU A 28 21.44 6.49 13.78
N ARG A 29 20.83 7.64 14.08
CA ARG A 29 21.47 8.96 13.97
C ARG A 29 21.46 9.84 15.22
N SER A 30 20.89 9.38 16.35
CA SER A 30 20.92 10.14 17.61
C SER A 30 22.15 9.79 18.46
N GLU A 31 23.10 10.73 18.52
CA GLU A 31 23.98 11.10 19.65
C GLU A 31 24.31 10.04 20.72
N ASP A 32 25.49 9.42 20.56
CA ASP A 32 26.68 9.47 21.45
C ASP A 32 27.50 8.17 21.27
N PRO A 33 28.79 8.19 20.88
CA PRO A 33 29.53 6.98 20.51
C PRO A 33 29.87 6.02 21.67
N PHE A 34 29.65 6.41 22.92
CA PHE A 34 29.90 5.57 24.07
C PHE A 34 28.93 5.89 25.22
N PRO A 35 27.83 5.13 25.38
CA PRO A 35 27.23 5.07 26.71
C PRO A 35 28.30 4.51 27.66
N PRO A 36 28.50 5.09 28.87
CA PRO A 36 29.27 4.40 29.91
C PRO A 36 28.67 3.00 30.05
N PRO A 37 29.48 1.93 30.20
CA PRO A 37 28.99 0.56 30.11
C PRO A 37 27.82 0.42 31.07
N LEU A 38 26.62 0.45 30.50
CA LEU A 38 25.37 0.32 31.24
C LEU A 38 25.46 -1.06 31.81
N HIS A 39 25.78 -1.05 33.11
CA HIS A 39 25.94 -2.18 34.00
C HIS A 39 25.79 -3.47 33.23
N ALA A 40 26.93 -4.11 32.90
CA ALA A 40 26.96 -5.55 32.83
C ALA A 40 26.05 -5.99 33.95
N SER A 41 24.86 -6.51 33.60
CA SER A 41 23.93 -7.00 34.59
C SER A 41 24.82 -7.78 35.50
N ALA A 42 24.86 -7.37 36.77
CA ALA A 42 25.31 -8.25 37.81
C ALA A 42 24.29 -9.40 37.74
N SER A 43 24.47 -10.28 36.76
CA SER A 43 24.42 -11.71 36.95
C SER A 43 25.16 -11.85 38.25
N SER A 44 24.35 -12.00 39.28
CA SER A 44 24.76 -12.39 40.60
C SER A 44 25.74 -13.53 40.36
N SER A 45 27.03 -13.18 40.33
CA SER A 45 28.07 -14.12 40.62
C SER A 45 27.99 -14.29 42.13
N GLU A 46 26.88 -14.91 42.56
CA GLU A 46 27.01 -15.89 43.61
C GLU A 46 28.21 -16.73 43.17
N PRO A 47 29.28 -16.74 43.98
CA PRO A 47 30.49 -17.44 43.61
C PRO A 47 30.02 -18.86 43.34
N CYS A 48 30.08 -19.27 42.06
CA CYS A 48 29.66 -20.57 41.59
C CYS A 48 30.29 -21.56 42.58
N LEU A 49 29.46 -22.07 43.50
CA LEU A 49 29.90 -22.87 44.64
C LEU A 49 30.79 -23.91 44.02
N LYS A 50 32.08 -23.84 44.34
CA LYS A 50 33.14 -24.62 43.70
C LYS A 50 32.55 -25.95 43.25
N HIS A 51 32.44 -26.16 41.93
CA HIS A 51 32.04 -27.40 41.25
C HIS A 51 32.95 -28.59 41.59
N ASN A 52 33.59 -28.58 42.75
CA ASN A 52 34.40 -29.65 43.25
C ASN A 52 33.45 -30.72 43.78
N ASP A 53 33.18 -31.63 42.84
CA ASP A 53 32.56 -32.93 42.95
C ASP A 53 31.04 -32.95 43.11
N ILE A 54 30.35 -32.72 42.00
CA ILE A 54 28.96 -33.15 41.78
C ILE A 54 28.81 -34.65 42.07
N TYR A 55 29.85 -35.43 41.78
CA TYR A 55 29.97 -36.80 42.23
C TYR A 55 29.80 -36.96 43.75
N LYS A 56 30.52 -36.16 44.56
CA LYS A 56 30.42 -36.19 46.02
C LYS A 56 29.06 -35.69 46.50
N GLN A 57 28.49 -34.68 45.85
CA GLN A 57 27.17 -34.16 46.18
C GLN A 57 26.07 -35.20 45.92
N LEU A 58 26.08 -35.85 44.76
CA LEU A 58 25.15 -36.92 44.40
C LEU A 58 25.35 -38.16 45.29
N ARG A 59 26.60 -38.52 45.60
CA ARG A 59 26.90 -39.62 46.51
C ARG A 59 26.40 -39.33 47.93
N ALA A 60 26.57 -38.11 48.42
CA ALA A 60 26.11 -37.70 49.74
C ALA A 60 24.57 -37.76 49.87
N THR A 61 23.81 -37.40 48.83
CA THR A 61 22.34 -37.46 48.85
C THR A 61 21.79 -38.86 49.03
N PHE A 62 22.46 -39.88 48.49
CA PHE A 62 22.02 -41.28 48.62
C PHE A 62 22.65 -42.01 49.83
N SER A 63 23.74 -41.48 50.38
CA SER A 63 24.40 -42.03 51.57
C SER A 63 23.79 -41.52 52.89
N SER A 64 22.95 -40.47 52.84
CA SER A 64 22.39 -39.78 54.01
C SER A 64 21.00 -40.29 54.41
N LEU A 65 20.75 -41.60 54.36
CA LEU A 65 19.51 -42.16 54.91
C LEU A 65 19.70 -42.47 56.40
N PRO A 66 19.01 -41.79 57.33
CA PRO A 66 19.08 -42.14 58.75
C PRO A 66 18.30 -43.43 59.00
N GLY A 67 18.99 -44.57 58.84
CA GLY A 67 18.49 -45.85 59.35
C GLY A 67 18.56 -45.88 60.88
N PRO A 68 17.57 -46.47 61.57
CA PRO A 68 17.63 -46.63 63.02
C PRO A 68 18.86 -47.47 63.40
N GLN A 69 19.59 -47.04 64.44
CA GLN A 69 20.80 -47.72 64.92
C GLN A 69 20.54 -49.22 65.13
N PRO A 70 21.33 -50.13 64.53
CA PRO A 70 21.21 -51.54 64.81
C PRO A 70 22.04 -51.93 66.04
N ALA A 71 21.40 -52.69 66.93
CA ALA A 71 22.03 -53.41 68.03
C ALA A 71 23.10 -54.41 67.53
N PRO A 72 24.07 -54.80 68.37
CA PRO A 72 25.30 -55.42 67.93
C PRO A 72 25.16 -56.94 67.77
N HIS A 73 24.43 -57.43 66.76
CA HIS A 73 24.55 -58.84 66.34
C HIS A 73 24.36 -59.01 64.82
N HIS A 74 25.45 -59.47 64.17
CA HIS A 74 25.60 -60.10 62.87
C HIS A 74 24.37 -60.17 61.93
N THR A 75 24.34 -59.27 60.94
CA THR A 75 24.34 -59.55 59.49
C THR A 75 24.36 -58.20 58.75
N LEU A 76 25.41 -57.41 59.00
CA LEU A 76 25.83 -56.42 58.01
C LEU A 76 26.23 -57.21 56.77
N ASP A 77 25.56 -57.00 55.64
CA ASP A 77 26.34 -56.62 54.45
C ASP A 77 25.50 -56.41 53.21
N ARG A 78 24.46 -57.22 52.96
CA ARG A 78 23.91 -57.27 51.60
C ARG A 78 23.11 -56.02 51.22
N GLY A 79 22.22 -55.56 52.09
CA GLY A 79 21.39 -54.37 51.84
C GLY A 79 22.21 -53.07 51.75
N ASN A 80 23.17 -52.90 52.67
CA ASN A 80 24.05 -51.73 52.68
C ASN A 80 25.00 -51.73 51.47
N THR A 81 25.50 -52.89 51.05
CA THR A 81 26.31 -53.01 49.83
C THR A 81 25.50 -52.67 48.58
N ILE A 82 24.23 -53.11 48.49
CA ILE A 82 23.34 -52.75 47.37
C ILE A 82 23.07 -51.25 47.34
N MET A 83 22.75 -50.63 48.48
CA MET A 83 22.51 -49.19 48.56
C MET A 83 23.76 -48.37 48.25
N ASN A 84 24.94 -48.81 48.68
CA ASN A 84 26.21 -48.17 48.34
C ASN A 84 26.53 -48.28 46.84
N ASN A 85 26.32 -49.46 46.25
CA ASN A 85 26.49 -49.66 44.80
C ASN A 85 25.51 -48.78 44.01
N LEU A 86 24.26 -48.66 44.46
CA LEU A 86 23.25 -47.80 43.85
C LEU A 86 23.66 -46.32 43.94
N ALA A 87 24.09 -45.86 45.12
CA ALA A 87 24.58 -44.50 45.32
C ALA A 87 25.79 -44.20 44.43
N GLU A 88 26.68 -45.17 44.25
CA GLU A 88 27.86 -45.04 43.38
C GLU A 88 27.51 -44.99 41.90
N THR A 89 26.60 -45.85 41.41
CA THR A 89 26.16 -45.84 40.01
C THR A 89 25.40 -44.57 39.66
N PHE A 90 24.51 -44.10 40.54
CA PHE A 90 23.81 -42.83 40.35
C PHE A 90 24.78 -41.64 40.38
N ALA A 91 25.74 -41.62 41.30
CA ALA A 91 26.71 -40.53 41.38
C ALA A 91 27.60 -40.47 40.14
N ARG A 92 28.08 -41.62 39.63
CA ARG A 92 28.86 -41.67 38.38
C ARG A 92 28.02 -41.26 37.17
N SER A 93 26.84 -41.87 37.01
CA SER A 93 25.96 -41.56 35.88
C SER A 93 25.53 -40.10 35.88
N GLY A 94 25.25 -39.52 37.05
CA GLY A 94 24.89 -38.11 37.17
C GLY A 94 26.08 -37.17 36.93
N GLU A 95 27.29 -37.54 37.36
CA GLU A 95 28.51 -36.81 37.05
C GLU A 95 28.80 -36.81 35.55
N ASP A 96 28.67 -37.96 34.88
CA ASP A 96 28.88 -38.09 33.44
C ASP A 96 27.83 -37.29 32.65
N ALA A 97 26.55 -37.39 33.03
CA ALA A 97 25.48 -36.60 32.43
C ALA A 97 25.72 -35.10 32.63
N TYR A 98 26.18 -34.70 33.82
CA TYR A 98 26.51 -33.31 34.12
C TYR A 98 27.67 -32.80 33.26
N LYS A 99 28.77 -33.55 33.20
CA LYS A 99 29.94 -33.22 32.38
C LYS A 99 29.56 -33.07 30.90
N SER A 100 28.72 -33.99 30.40
CA SER A 100 28.18 -33.92 29.04
C SER A 100 27.38 -32.62 28.84
N ALA A 101 26.41 -32.32 29.71
CA ALA A 101 25.58 -31.13 29.58
C ALA A 101 26.39 -29.83 29.64
N VAL A 102 27.39 -29.74 30.53
CA VAL A 102 28.27 -28.57 30.60
C VAL A 102 29.12 -28.44 29.33
N SER A 103 29.68 -29.54 28.83
CA SER A 103 30.44 -29.56 27.58
C SER A 103 29.59 -29.11 26.39
N ASP A 104 28.34 -29.57 26.32
CA ASP A 104 27.40 -29.20 25.26
C ASP A 104 27.04 -27.70 25.35
N ILE A 105 26.75 -27.20 26.55
CA ILE A 105 26.47 -25.77 26.78
C ILE A 105 27.67 -24.91 26.39
N GLN A 106 28.89 -25.30 26.77
CA GLN A 106 30.11 -24.58 26.40
C GLN A 106 30.32 -24.57 24.88
N THR A 107 30.04 -25.69 24.21
CA THR A 107 30.15 -25.81 22.76
C THR A 107 29.14 -24.91 22.05
N VAL A 108 27.88 -24.94 22.48
CA VAL A 108 26.82 -24.06 21.97
C VAL A 108 27.16 -22.60 22.22
N HIS A 109 27.62 -22.25 23.41
CA HIS A 109 28.02 -20.88 23.75
C HIS A 109 29.16 -20.38 22.84
N LYS A 110 30.18 -21.21 22.61
CA LYS A 110 31.29 -20.89 21.69
C LYS A 110 30.79 -20.71 20.25
N SER A 111 29.88 -21.56 19.80
CA SER A 111 29.27 -21.47 18.47
C SER A 111 28.46 -20.18 18.30
N ILE A 112 27.60 -19.85 19.28
CA ILE A 112 26.79 -18.62 19.27
C ILE A 112 27.69 -17.39 19.29
N SER A 113 28.70 -17.36 20.16
CA SER A 113 29.65 -16.25 20.23
C SER A 113 30.35 -16.03 18.89
N GLY A 114 30.84 -17.10 18.25
CA GLY A 114 31.46 -17.01 16.93
C GLY A 114 30.51 -16.51 15.83
N ARG A 115 29.21 -16.86 15.90
CA ARG A 115 28.20 -16.33 14.97
C ARG A 115 27.92 -14.84 15.20
N ILE A 116 27.91 -14.40 16.46
CA ILE A 116 27.76 -12.99 16.82
C ILE A 116 28.94 -12.18 16.29
N ASP A 117 30.17 -12.66 16.47
CA ASP A 117 31.38 -11.99 15.98
C ASP A 117 31.39 -11.92 14.45
N ALA A 118 31.01 -13.00 13.75
CA ALA A 118 30.89 -13.03 12.30
C ALA A 118 29.83 -12.03 11.80
N PHE A 119 28.67 -11.99 12.44
CA PHE A 119 27.61 -11.03 12.11
C PHE A 119 28.05 -9.58 12.33
N HIS A 120 28.79 -9.30 13.41
CA HIS A 120 29.35 -7.98 13.65
C HIS A 120 30.37 -7.58 12.57
N ALA A 121 31.25 -8.50 12.18
CA ALA A 121 32.22 -8.24 11.13
C ALA A 121 31.54 -7.97 9.77
N GLU A 122 30.55 -8.77 9.40
CA GLU A 122 29.78 -8.59 8.18
C GLU A 122 29.00 -7.27 8.19
N SER A 123 28.35 -6.93 9.30
CA SER A 123 27.62 -5.67 9.47
C SER A 123 28.55 -4.45 9.36
N ALA A 124 29.75 -4.53 9.96
CA ALA A 124 30.74 -3.47 9.87
C ALA A 124 31.27 -3.30 8.43
N SER A 125 31.50 -4.40 7.72
CA SER A 125 31.88 -4.38 6.30
C SER A 125 30.80 -3.73 5.44
N ALA A 126 29.55 -4.17 5.57
CA ALA A 126 28.43 -3.63 4.80
C ALA A 126 28.20 -2.13 5.07
N LEU A 127 28.40 -1.68 6.32
CA LEU A 127 28.31 -0.26 6.65
C LEU A 127 29.44 0.55 6.00
N SER A 128 30.67 0.00 5.98
CA SER A 128 31.81 0.62 5.30
C SER A 128 31.56 0.74 3.80
N ASP A 129 31.06 -0.31 3.15
CA ASP A 129 30.74 -0.31 1.72
C ASP A 129 29.63 0.70 1.40
N ALA A 130 28.60 0.78 2.24
CA ALA A 130 27.54 1.77 2.08
C ALA A 130 28.04 3.22 2.22
N ALA A 131 28.94 3.47 3.18
CA ALA A 131 29.58 4.78 3.32
C ALA A 131 30.43 5.11 2.09
N ALA A 132 31.23 4.17 1.59
CA ALA A 132 32.02 4.35 0.38
C ALA A 132 31.14 4.63 -0.85
N LEU A 133 30.02 3.94 -1.01
CA LEU A 133 29.08 4.18 -2.11
C LEU A 133 28.49 5.60 -2.04
N TYR A 134 28.10 6.02 -0.83
CA TYR A 134 27.56 7.36 -0.61
C TYR A 134 28.61 8.43 -0.96
N ASP A 135 29.83 8.32 -0.43
CA ASP A 135 30.87 9.32 -0.59
C ASP A 135 31.42 9.40 -2.01
N ASN A 136 31.52 8.27 -2.72
CA ASN A 136 32.12 8.23 -4.06
C ASN A 136 31.11 8.41 -5.20
N ILE A 137 29.85 8.00 -5.00
CA ILE A 137 28.84 8.01 -6.07
C ILE A 137 27.71 8.96 -5.73
N SER A 138 26.95 8.67 -4.67
CA SER A 138 25.70 9.39 -4.41
C SER A 138 25.93 10.87 -4.12
N TYR A 139 26.91 11.19 -3.27
CA TYR A 139 27.18 12.57 -2.87
C TYR A 139 27.75 13.41 -4.02
N PRO A 140 28.79 12.98 -4.76
CA PRO A 140 29.27 13.73 -5.92
C PRO A 140 28.18 13.95 -6.96
N LEU A 141 27.39 12.92 -7.32
CA LEU A 141 26.29 13.07 -8.28
C LEU A 141 25.19 14.01 -7.77
N SER A 142 24.94 14.04 -6.47
CA SER A 142 23.99 15.00 -5.88
C SER A 142 24.52 16.44 -5.88
N ARG A 143 25.84 16.62 -5.95
CA ARG A 143 26.54 17.92 -5.96
C ARG A 143 26.90 18.39 -7.36
N THR A 144 26.97 17.50 -8.35
CA THR A 144 27.25 17.89 -9.73
C THR A 144 26.15 18.79 -10.24
N VAL A 145 26.55 20.01 -10.62
CA VAL A 145 25.65 20.98 -11.23
C VAL A 145 25.47 20.59 -12.69
N CYS A 146 24.26 20.18 -13.03
CA CYS A 146 23.88 19.96 -14.42
C CYS A 146 23.71 21.30 -15.11
N HIS A 147 24.24 21.39 -16.32
CA HIS A 147 24.00 22.51 -17.22
C HIS A 147 23.45 21.97 -18.53
N SER A 148 22.23 22.38 -18.85
CA SER A 148 21.58 22.14 -20.12
C SER A 148 21.02 23.47 -20.59
N GLU A 149 20.99 23.71 -21.90
CA GLU A 149 20.45 24.96 -22.47
C GLU A 149 18.96 25.16 -22.15
N ASN A 150 18.23 24.05 -21.92
CA ASN A 150 16.79 24.05 -21.69
C ASN A 150 16.39 24.08 -20.20
N PHE A 151 17.35 23.97 -19.28
CA PHE A 151 17.05 23.88 -17.85
C PHE A 151 17.96 24.81 -17.02
N PRO A 152 17.41 25.44 -15.96
CA PRO A 152 18.21 26.26 -15.07
C PRO A 152 19.33 25.42 -14.44
N ARG A 153 20.51 26.03 -14.24
CA ARG A 153 21.61 25.37 -13.55
C ARG A 153 21.14 24.90 -12.17
N GLY A 154 21.26 23.61 -11.91
CA GLY A 154 20.87 22.99 -10.66
C GLY A 154 21.59 21.67 -10.49
N THR A 155 21.54 21.10 -9.30
CA THR A 155 22.04 19.74 -9.11
C THR A 155 21.05 18.70 -9.63
N ILE A 156 21.52 17.48 -9.90
CA ILE A 156 20.62 16.36 -10.25
C ILE A 156 19.52 16.20 -9.19
N ALA A 157 19.86 16.33 -7.91
CA ALA A 157 18.89 16.25 -6.81
C ALA A 157 17.81 17.33 -6.91
N GLN A 158 18.18 18.56 -7.28
CA GLN A 158 17.23 19.66 -7.49
C GLN A 158 16.34 19.40 -8.71
N HIS A 159 16.90 18.92 -9.82
CA HIS A 159 16.10 18.55 -11.00
C HIS A 159 15.10 17.43 -10.70
N LEU A 160 15.51 16.40 -9.96
CA LEU A 160 14.63 15.31 -9.54
C LEU A 160 13.55 15.78 -8.58
N SER A 161 13.86 16.70 -7.65
CA SER A 161 12.86 17.29 -6.76
C SER A 161 11.80 18.06 -7.56
N VAL A 162 12.22 18.92 -8.50
CA VAL A 162 11.30 19.68 -9.34
C VAL A 162 10.46 18.74 -10.22
N LEU A 163 11.05 17.66 -10.74
CA LEU A 163 10.32 16.66 -11.52
C LEU A 163 9.26 15.97 -10.67
N LYS A 164 9.61 15.59 -9.43
CA LYS A 164 8.68 15.00 -8.47
C LYS A 164 7.51 15.94 -8.18
N ASP A 165 7.80 17.20 -7.87
CA ASP A 165 6.75 18.20 -7.60
C ASP A 165 5.81 18.38 -8.80
N LYS A 166 6.35 18.31 -10.04
CA LYS A 166 5.54 18.34 -11.26
C LYS A 166 4.68 17.09 -11.44
N MET A 167 5.20 15.91 -11.12
CA MET A 167 4.41 14.66 -11.15
C MET A 167 3.27 14.71 -10.14
N ASP A 168 3.55 15.11 -8.90
CA ASP A 168 2.54 15.27 -7.84
C ASP A 168 1.46 16.30 -8.25
N SER A 169 1.87 17.39 -8.92
CA SER A 169 0.93 18.38 -9.44
C SER A 169 0.08 17.83 -10.58
N ALA A 170 0.66 17.05 -11.50
CA ALA A 170 -0.06 16.45 -12.62
C ALA A 170 -1.06 15.38 -12.12
N GLU A 171 -0.69 14.60 -11.11
CA GLU A 171 -1.58 13.64 -10.47
C GLU A 171 -2.80 14.32 -9.84
N LYS A 172 -2.60 15.45 -9.15
CA LYS A 172 -3.70 16.26 -8.61
C LYS A 172 -4.62 16.81 -9.72
N GLN A 173 -4.04 17.27 -10.83
CA GLN A 173 -4.82 17.75 -11.96
C GLN A 173 -5.63 16.62 -12.61
N LEU A 174 -5.06 15.42 -12.75
CA LEU A 174 -5.77 14.24 -13.24
C LEU A 174 -6.92 13.84 -12.32
N ALA A 175 -6.71 13.87 -11.00
CA ALA A 175 -7.76 13.58 -10.03
C ALA A 175 -8.92 14.59 -10.16
N SER A 176 -8.61 15.89 -10.22
CA SER A 176 -9.61 16.96 -10.43
C SER A 176 -10.38 16.77 -11.73
N LEU A 177 -9.68 16.50 -12.84
CA LEU A 177 -10.30 16.29 -14.14
C LEU A 177 -11.20 15.05 -14.14
N ASN A 178 -10.81 13.99 -13.44
CA ASN A 178 -11.63 12.79 -13.29
C ASN A 178 -12.89 13.08 -12.46
N GLU A 179 -12.80 13.88 -11.40
CA GLU A 179 -13.98 14.32 -10.63
C GLU A 179 -14.94 15.15 -11.49
N GLU A 180 -14.42 16.11 -12.28
CA GLU A 180 -15.21 16.90 -13.22
C GLU A 180 -15.88 16.03 -14.29
N TRP A 181 -15.14 15.06 -14.84
CA TRP A 181 -15.67 14.10 -15.81
C TRP A 181 -16.83 13.29 -15.23
N MET A 182 -16.65 12.74 -14.03
CA MET A 182 -17.71 11.97 -13.36
C MET A 182 -18.94 12.83 -13.08
N ALA A 183 -18.76 14.09 -12.68
CA ALA A 183 -19.88 15.02 -12.47
C ALA A 183 -20.65 15.31 -13.78
N CYS A 184 -19.94 15.47 -14.90
CA CYS A 184 -20.56 15.61 -16.22
C CYS A 184 -21.36 14.37 -16.61
N VAL A 185 -20.80 13.17 -16.42
CA VAL A 185 -21.49 11.90 -16.70
C VAL A 185 -22.75 11.76 -15.85
N ASP A 186 -22.68 12.07 -14.55
CA ASP A 186 -23.84 12.04 -13.65
C ASP A 186 -24.92 13.05 -14.06
N GLN A 187 -24.50 14.23 -14.54
CA GLN A 187 -25.42 15.25 -15.02
C GLN A 187 -26.09 14.82 -16.34
N GLU A 188 -25.34 14.24 -17.27
CA GLU A 188 -25.86 13.69 -18.52
C GLU A 188 -26.90 12.59 -18.24
N ALA A 189 -26.60 11.66 -17.33
CA ALA A 189 -27.54 10.61 -16.92
C ALA A 189 -28.84 11.19 -16.33
N LYS A 190 -28.76 12.26 -15.53
CA LYS A 190 -29.94 12.96 -14.99
C LYS A 190 -30.77 13.62 -16.08
N ILE A 191 -30.13 14.29 -17.05
CA ILE A 191 -30.84 14.94 -18.16
C ILE A 191 -31.55 13.87 -19.00
N MET A 192 -30.87 12.78 -19.32
CA MET A 192 -31.42 11.67 -20.10
C MET A 192 -32.65 11.04 -19.42
N ALA A 193 -32.58 10.82 -18.11
CA ALA A 193 -33.70 10.31 -17.33
C ALA A 193 -34.89 11.28 -17.28
N VAL A 194 -34.65 12.60 -17.28
CA VAL A 194 -35.73 13.61 -17.33
C VAL A 194 -36.36 13.65 -18.72
N THR A 195 -35.57 13.55 -19.79
CA THR A 195 -36.10 13.51 -21.16
C THR A 195 -36.89 12.24 -21.47
N GLU A 196 -36.57 11.12 -20.84
CA GLU A 196 -37.38 9.89 -20.95
C GLU A 196 -38.69 9.96 -20.14
N ALA A 197 -38.75 10.80 -19.09
CA ALA A 197 -39.94 10.96 -18.24
C ALA A 197 -40.96 11.98 -18.78
N VAL A 198 -40.53 12.88 -19.68
CA VAL A 198 -41.43 13.74 -20.45
C VAL A 198 -41.87 12.92 -21.66
N ASP A 199 -42.95 12.16 -21.48
CA ASP A 199 -43.59 11.39 -22.55
C ASP A 199 -43.90 12.31 -23.74
N ASP A 200 -43.14 12.14 -24.82
CA ASP A 200 -43.19 12.92 -26.06
C ASP A 200 -44.53 12.75 -26.82
N SER A 201 -45.47 11.97 -26.26
CA SER A 201 -46.76 11.68 -26.86
C SER A 201 -47.77 12.83 -26.73
N ASP A 202 -47.72 13.61 -25.63
CA ASP A 202 -48.62 14.74 -25.41
C ASP A 202 -48.15 16.00 -26.16
N SER A 203 -46.83 16.27 -26.19
CA SER A 203 -46.24 17.39 -26.94
C SER A 203 -46.46 17.27 -28.45
N VAL A 204 -46.26 16.08 -29.01
CA VAL A 204 -46.45 15.83 -30.44
C VAL A 204 -47.91 16.02 -30.84
N ARG A 205 -48.86 15.55 -30.04
CA ARG A 205 -50.30 15.74 -30.30
C ARG A 205 -50.72 17.21 -30.26
N GLU A 206 -50.24 17.98 -29.30
CA GLU A 206 -50.56 19.42 -29.21
C GLU A 206 -50.02 20.18 -30.42
N THR A 207 -48.81 19.83 -30.91
CA THR A 207 -48.25 20.46 -32.11
C THR A 207 -49.00 20.10 -33.39
N GLU A 208 -49.47 18.85 -33.53
CA GLU A 208 -50.28 18.43 -34.67
C GLU A 208 -51.63 19.15 -34.73
N VAL A 209 -52.29 19.34 -33.57
CA VAL A 209 -53.55 20.10 -33.48
C VAL A 209 -53.33 21.56 -33.87
N LEU A 210 -52.24 22.18 -33.41
CA LEU A 210 -51.92 23.58 -33.74
C LEU A 210 -51.64 23.76 -35.24
N VAL A 211 -50.89 22.83 -35.85
CA VAL A 211 -50.62 22.87 -37.30
C VAL A 211 -51.91 22.77 -38.11
N GLN A 212 -52.81 21.87 -37.70
CA GLN A 212 -54.11 21.73 -38.35
C GLN A 212 -54.95 23.02 -38.24
N GLU A 213 -54.95 23.68 -37.08
CA GLU A 213 -55.65 24.96 -36.87
C GLU A 213 -55.07 26.08 -37.77
N ILE A 214 -53.73 26.15 -37.89
CA ILE A 214 -53.06 27.11 -38.77
C ILE A 214 -53.46 26.87 -40.23
N ASP A 215 -53.47 25.62 -40.69
CA ASP A 215 -53.83 25.28 -42.05
C ASP A 215 -55.29 25.62 -42.36
N ASP A 216 -56.19 25.43 -41.40
CA ASP A 216 -57.60 25.80 -41.55
C ASP A 216 -57.77 27.32 -41.61
N ILE A 217 -57.06 28.09 -40.77
CA ILE A 217 -57.05 29.57 -40.84
C ILE A 217 -56.53 30.06 -42.20
N VAL A 218 -55.43 29.49 -42.69
CA VAL A 218 -54.84 29.86 -43.97
C VAL A 218 -55.82 29.60 -45.11
N ARG A 219 -56.49 28.45 -45.09
CA ARG A 219 -57.49 28.08 -46.10
C ARG A 219 -58.68 29.04 -46.09
N ASP A 220 -59.21 29.34 -44.91
CA ASP A 220 -60.34 30.26 -44.76
C ASP A 220 -59.97 31.66 -45.24
N LYS A 221 -58.78 32.16 -44.89
CA LYS A 221 -58.30 33.48 -45.32
C LYS A 221 -58.01 33.55 -46.81
N ALA A 222 -57.50 32.48 -47.42
CA ALA A 222 -57.32 32.41 -48.86
C ALA A 222 -58.67 32.48 -49.60
N ALA A 223 -59.69 31.75 -49.11
CA ALA A 223 -61.03 31.78 -49.68
C ALA A 223 -61.69 33.17 -49.55
N GLU A 224 -61.53 33.85 -48.42
CA GLU A 224 -61.98 35.23 -48.25
C GLU A 224 -61.32 36.19 -49.25
N LEU A 225 -60.01 36.05 -49.49
CA LEU A 225 -59.26 36.87 -50.46
C LEU A 225 -59.72 36.62 -51.90
N GLU A 226 -59.93 35.37 -52.30
CA GLU A 226 -60.45 35.03 -53.63
C GLU A 226 -61.85 35.62 -53.88
N GLN A 227 -62.71 35.56 -52.86
CA GLN A 227 -64.05 36.15 -52.93
C GLN A 227 -63.97 37.67 -53.08
N MET A 228 -63.10 38.34 -52.30
CA MET A 228 -62.89 39.78 -52.41
C MET A 228 -62.35 40.17 -53.78
N GLU A 229 -61.39 39.42 -54.33
CA GLU A 229 -60.85 39.67 -55.66
C GLU A 229 -61.94 39.58 -56.74
N LYS A 230 -62.79 38.56 -56.65
CA LYS A 230 -63.93 38.38 -57.56
C LYS A 230 -64.87 39.59 -57.51
N GLU A 231 -65.21 40.06 -56.31
CA GLU A 231 -66.05 41.25 -56.13
C GLU A 231 -65.41 42.51 -56.73
N TYR A 232 -64.10 42.72 -56.55
CA TYR A 232 -63.38 43.83 -57.16
C TYR A 232 -63.35 43.74 -58.70
N ARG A 233 -63.11 42.55 -59.27
CA ARG A 233 -63.16 42.37 -60.73
C ARG A 233 -64.55 42.67 -61.28
N ASP A 234 -65.60 42.20 -60.62
CA ASP A 234 -66.98 42.48 -61.02
C ASP A 234 -67.30 43.99 -60.94
N LEU A 235 -66.80 44.68 -59.91
CA LEU A 235 -66.97 46.12 -59.75
C LEU A 235 -66.24 46.90 -60.86
N LEU A 236 -64.98 46.56 -61.13
CA LEU A 236 -64.19 47.17 -62.21
C LEU A 236 -64.82 46.94 -63.58
N TRP A 237 -65.34 45.74 -63.83
CA TRP A 237 -66.05 45.42 -65.06
C TRP A 237 -67.29 46.30 -65.25
N LYS A 238 -68.11 46.44 -64.19
CA LYS A 238 -69.30 47.31 -64.19
C LYS A 238 -68.93 48.76 -64.44
N GLU A 239 -67.91 49.29 -63.78
CA GLU A 239 -67.52 50.70 -63.93
C GLU A 239 -66.91 50.97 -65.32
N SER A 240 -66.10 50.03 -65.84
CA SER A 240 -65.59 50.09 -67.22
C SER A 240 -66.73 50.11 -68.25
N GLN A 241 -67.74 49.25 -68.07
CA GLN A 241 -68.92 49.23 -68.94
C GLN A 241 -69.71 50.54 -68.86
N LYS A 242 -69.87 51.11 -67.66
CA LYS A 242 -70.53 52.40 -67.45
C LYS A 242 -69.77 53.55 -68.12
N MET A 243 -68.44 53.57 -68.02
CA MET A 243 -67.59 54.56 -68.71
C MET A 243 -67.72 54.44 -70.23
N MET A 244 -67.72 53.22 -70.77
CA MET A 244 -67.90 52.98 -72.20
C MET A 244 -69.29 53.43 -72.69
N GLN A 245 -70.34 53.22 -71.88
CA GLN A 245 -71.69 53.72 -72.18
C GLN A 245 -71.77 55.25 -72.13
N ALA A 246 -71.12 55.89 -71.16
CA ALA A 246 -71.06 57.36 -71.07
C ALA A 246 -70.32 57.98 -72.28
N MET A 247 -69.29 57.31 -72.78
CA MET A 247 -68.50 57.75 -73.94
C MET A 247 -69.22 57.54 -75.29
N MET A 248 -70.22 56.65 -75.35
CA MET A 248 -71.07 56.45 -76.53
C MET A 248 -72.34 57.32 -76.52
N ALA A 249 -72.59 58.05 -75.43
CA ALA A 249 -73.77 58.91 -75.26
C ALA A 249 -73.47 60.41 -75.45
N ASP A 250 -72.21 60.76 -75.72
CA ASP A 250 -71.70 62.07 -76.18
C ASP A 250 -71.39 62.00 -77.69
#